data_AF-I3JC91-F1
#
_entry.id   AF-I3JC91-F1
#
_cell.length_a   1.000
_cell.length_b   1.000
_cell.length_c   1.000
_cell.angle_alpha   90.00
_cell.angle_beta   90.00
_cell.angle_gamma   90.00
#
_symmetry.space_group_name_H-M   'P 1'
#
loop_
_entity.id
_entity.type
_entity.pdbx_description
1 polymer ?
#
loop_
_entity_poly.entity_id
_entity_poly.type
_entity_poly.pdbx_seq_one_letter_code
_entity_poly.pdbx_strand_id
1 'polypeptide(L)'
;SCPSHISNLHLSFDFFAPTVLLLLLLLHPRPAPTPKEVEFPQELIDRLSHSEIHSISDLQRLLDIDWRGTGNDVIEEPKHQKHHKHPNHHKNSSHHYGYYGDLKSSQLHSRRKRSIVEEAVPAVCKTRTVIYEIPRSQVDPTSANFLIWPPCVEVKRCTGCCNTSNMRCHPSRKHHRTVKVAKVEYVRRRPKLKEVFVRLEDHLECVCTSHHHAVEPSDPETGHRRAKGKKRKPKKLRRTKGLLVT
;
A
#
# COMPACT_ATOMS: atom_id res chain seq x y z
N SER A 1 11.75 33.98 35.16
CA SER A 1 12.88 33.56 36.00
C SER A 1 13.47 32.28 35.47
N CYS A 2 14.65 32.36 34.88
CA CYS A 2 15.73 31.37 34.93
C CYS A 2 16.97 32.12 34.44
N PRO A 3 17.93 32.44 35.33
CA PRO A 3 19.16 33.09 34.93
C PRO A 3 20.22 32.08 34.51
N SER A 4 21.15 32.66 33.78
CA SER A 4 22.30 32.19 33.04
C SER A 4 23.57 31.91 33.87
N HIS A 5 24.45 31.09 33.28
CA HIS A 5 25.86 31.39 32.94
C HIS A 5 27.04 30.68 33.70
N ILE A 6 28.01 30.24 32.87
CA ILE A 6 29.49 30.02 33.08
C ILE A 6 29.85 28.66 33.75
N SER A 7 30.80 27.82 33.29
CA SER A 7 32.11 28.07 32.65
C SER A 7 32.64 26.88 31.84
N ASN A 8 33.37 27.20 30.76
CA ASN A 8 34.33 26.34 30.07
C ASN A 8 35.43 25.83 31.03
N LEU A 9 35.73 24.53 31.00
CA LEU A 9 37.07 24.03 31.32
C LEU A 9 37.63 23.25 30.12
N HIS A 10 38.65 23.88 29.55
CA HIS A 10 39.55 23.41 28.52
C HIS A 10 40.41 22.29 29.10
N LEU A 11 40.16 21.02 28.72
CA LEU A 11 41.02 19.90 29.07
C LEU A 11 42.06 19.71 27.97
N SER A 12 43.31 19.95 28.36
CA SER A 12 44.52 19.99 27.56
C SER A 12 44.73 18.73 26.73
N PHE A 13 44.93 18.95 25.42
CA PHE A 13 45.16 17.94 24.39
C PHE A 13 46.65 17.61 24.26
N ASP A 14 47.34 17.25 25.35
CA ASP A 14 48.79 16.95 25.27
C ASP A 14 49.16 15.82 26.23
N PHE A 15 48.76 14.59 25.90
CA PHE A 15 49.52 13.33 26.17
C PHE A 15 48.81 12.09 25.60
N PHE A 16 48.45 12.07 24.30
CA PHE A 16 48.03 10.81 23.68
C PHE A 16 49.26 10.00 23.30
N ALA A 17 49.74 9.20 24.26
CA ALA A 17 50.74 8.18 24.03
C ALA A 17 50.29 7.25 22.87
N PRO A 18 51.22 6.79 22.00
CA PRO A 18 50.90 5.86 20.90
C PRO A 18 50.24 4.55 21.37
N THR A 19 50.35 4.26 22.68
CA THR A 19 49.69 3.15 23.36
C THR A 19 48.17 3.29 23.44
N VAL A 20 47.62 4.50 23.56
CA VAL A 20 46.16 4.72 23.62
C VAL A 20 45.52 4.50 22.25
N LEU A 21 46.20 4.90 21.18
CA LEU A 21 45.76 4.64 19.81
C LEU A 21 45.81 3.13 19.49
N LEU A 22 46.83 2.41 19.96
CA LEU A 22 46.94 0.97 19.81
C LEU A 22 45.85 0.23 20.61
N LEU A 23 45.54 0.68 21.83
CA LEU A 23 44.43 0.14 22.63
C LEU A 23 43.07 0.38 21.98
N LEU A 24 42.84 1.55 21.37
CA LEU A 24 41.62 1.81 20.60
C LEU A 24 41.53 0.89 19.37
N LEU A 25 42.62 0.63 18.67
CA LEU A 25 42.63 -0.29 17.52
C LEU A 25 42.46 -1.78 17.93
N LEU A 26 42.87 -2.16 19.13
CA LEU A 26 42.70 -3.53 19.66
C LEU A 26 41.32 -3.76 20.31
N LEU A 27 40.65 -2.70 20.77
CA LEU A 27 39.32 -2.77 21.40
C LEU A 27 38.15 -2.54 20.41
N HIS A 28 38.42 -2.07 19.19
CA HIS A 28 37.40 -2.00 18.13
C HIS A 28 37.52 -3.26 17.26
N PRO A 29 36.58 -4.22 17.34
CA PRO A 29 36.53 -5.29 16.37
C PRO A 29 36.42 -4.67 14.97
N ARG A 30 37.29 -5.10 14.04
CA ARG A 30 37.16 -4.80 12.61
C ARG A 30 35.70 -5.01 12.22
N PRO A 31 35.02 -4.06 11.56
CA PRO A 31 33.71 -4.33 11.00
C PRO A 31 33.86 -5.54 10.08
N ALA A 32 33.18 -6.63 10.44
CA ALA A 32 33.08 -7.79 9.58
C ALA A 32 32.52 -7.31 8.24
N PRO A 33 33.03 -7.79 7.10
CA PRO A 33 32.40 -7.50 5.83
C PRO A 33 30.95 -7.97 5.93
N THR A 34 30.01 -7.02 5.90
CA THR A 34 28.60 -7.34 5.71
C THR A 34 28.52 -8.24 4.47
N PRO A 35 27.78 -9.36 4.51
CA PRO A 35 27.54 -10.12 3.29
C PRO A 35 27.02 -9.10 2.27
N LYS A 36 27.64 -9.05 1.09
CA LYS A 36 27.13 -8.26 -0.02
C LYS A 36 25.72 -8.80 -0.26
N GLU A 37 24.70 -8.10 0.20
CA GLU A 37 23.32 -8.46 -0.08
C GLU A 37 23.24 -8.58 -1.60
N VAL A 38 22.97 -9.79 -2.08
CA VAL A 38 22.77 -10.01 -3.50
C VAL A 38 21.47 -9.31 -3.84
N GLU A 39 21.60 -8.12 -4.41
CA GLU A 39 20.45 -7.33 -4.82
C GLU A 39 19.65 -8.15 -5.84
N PHE A 40 18.35 -8.21 -5.63
CA PHE A 40 17.47 -9.02 -6.46
C PHE A 40 17.52 -8.51 -7.92
N PRO A 41 17.72 -9.38 -8.93
CA PRO A 41 17.92 -8.93 -10.31
C PRO A 41 16.76 -8.06 -10.82
N GLN A 42 17.04 -6.83 -11.25
CA GLN A 42 16.02 -5.87 -11.68
C GLN A 42 15.22 -6.37 -12.88
N GLU A 43 15.85 -7.12 -13.79
CA GLU A 43 15.18 -7.78 -14.93
C GLU A 43 14.09 -8.75 -14.48
N LEU A 44 14.31 -9.45 -13.37
CA LEU A 44 13.32 -10.37 -12.83
C LEU A 44 12.16 -9.62 -12.19
N ILE A 45 12.43 -8.51 -11.49
CA ILE A 45 11.38 -7.64 -10.94
C ILE A 45 10.50 -7.10 -12.06
N ASP A 46 11.10 -6.64 -13.16
CA ASP A 46 10.38 -6.11 -14.32
C ASP A 46 9.56 -7.20 -15.04
N ARG A 47 10.10 -8.43 -15.14
CA ARG A 47 9.32 -9.56 -15.66
C ARG A 47 8.12 -9.87 -14.77
N LEU A 48 8.32 -9.95 -13.46
CA LEU A 48 7.26 -10.26 -12.50
C LEU A 48 6.19 -9.16 -12.48
N SER A 49 6.55 -7.88 -12.63
CA SER A 49 5.59 -6.77 -12.62
C SER A 49 4.56 -6.83 -13.75
N HIS A 50 4.94 -7.40 -14.90
CA HIS A 50 4.10 -7.50 -16.09
C HIS A 50 3.48 -8.89 -16.31
N SER A 51 3.74 -9.83 -15.40
CA SER A 51 3.23 -11.20 -15.49
C SER A 51 1.84 -11.37 -14.84
N GLU A 52 1.09 -12.38 -15.25
CA GLU A 52 -0.16 -12.77 -14.59
C GLU A 52 0.14 -13.85 -13.53
N ILE A 53 0.11 -13.46 -12.25
CA ILE A 53 0.41 -14.35 -11.12
C ILE A 53 -0.84 -14.47 -10.25
N HIS A 54 -1.37 -15.69 -10.13
CA HIS A 54 -2.56 -15.97 -9.32
C HIS A 54 -2.32 -17.01 -8.23
N SER A 55 -1.22 -17.78 -8.33
CA SER A 55 -0.83 -18.81 -7.38
C SER A 55 0.68 -18.89 -7.20
N ILE A 56 1.13 -19.58 -6.15
CA ILE A 56 2.53 -19.94 -5.93
C ILE A 56 3.08 -20.75 -7.12
N SER A 57 2.25 -21.60 -7.73
CA SER A 57 2.66 -22.40 -8.90
C SER A 57 2.98 -21.53 -10.12
N ASP A 58 2.24 -20.44 -10.34
CA ASP A 58 2.53 -19.50 -11.43
C ASP A 58 3.87 -18.81 -11.21
N LEU A 59 4.13 -18.39 -9.97
CA LEU A 59 5.41 -17.78 -9.59
C LEU A 59 6.58 -18.77 -9.78
N GLN A 60 6.42 -20.02 -9.36
CA GLN A 60 7.44 -21.06 -9.55
C GLN A 60 7.75 -21.30 -11.03
N ARG A 61 6.72 -21.30 -11.89
CA ARG A 61 6.88 -21.42 -13.35
C ARG A 61 7.59 -20.21 -13.96
N LEU A 62 7.31 -19.00 -13.47
CA LEU A 62 7.99 -17.78 -13.96
C LEU A 62 9.46 -17.73 -13.56
N LEU A 63 9.82 -18.34 -12.43
CA LEU A 63 11.16 -18.41 -11.89
C LEU A 63 11.96 -19.64 -12.36
N ASP A 64 11.38 -20.50 -13.21
CA ASP A 64 11.97 -21.79 -13.62
C ASP A 64 12.45 -22.66 -12.44
N ILE A 65 11.75 -22.59 -11.30
CA ILE A 65 12.09 -23.39 -10.11
C ILE A 65 11.47 -24.77 -10.27
N ASP A 66 12.22 -25.70 -10.85
CA ASP A 66 11.93 -27.12 -10.74
C ASP A 66 12.15 -27.56 -9.29
N TRP A 67 11.09 -27.99 -8.60
CA TRP A 67 11.10 -28.41 -7.19
C TRP A 67 12.12 -29.52 -6.81
N ARG A 68 12.91 -30.02 -7.77
CA ARG A 68 13.86 -31.13 -7.63
C ARG A 68 15.27 -30.73 -7.21
N GLY A 69 15.55 -29.44 -6.98
CA GLY A 69 16.92 -28.94 -6.99
C GLY A 69 17.43 -28.20 -5.77
N THR A 70 16.90 -28.36 -4.56
CA THR A 70 17.59 -27.82 -3.36
C THR A 70 17.17 -28.54 -2.07
N GLY A 71 18.07 -29.36 -1.51
CA GLY A 71 18.11 -29.73 -0.08
C GLY A 71 17.04 -30.67 0.45
N ASN A 72 17.12 -31.96 0.14
CA ASN A 72 16.55 -33.00 0.99
C ASN A 72 17.69 -33.78 1.66
N ASP A 73 18.20 -33.27 2.78
CA ASP A 73 18.74 -34.12 3.84
C ASP A 73 17.55 -34.83 4.51
N VAL A 74 16.98 -35.81 3.81
CA VAL A 74 16.06 -36.78 4.37
C VAL A 74 16.68 -38.15 4.15
N ILE A 75 17.53 -38.49 5.10
CA ILE A 75 17.84 -39.83 5.63
C ILE A 75 17.50 -40.96 4.64
N GLU A 76 18.56 -41.49 4.03
CA GLU A 76 18.54 -42.81 3.40
C GLU A 76 18.00 -43.86 4.37
N GLU A 77 17.01 -44.65 3.94
CA GLU A 77 16.93 -46.05 4.35
C GLU A 77 16.74 -46.90 3.09
N PRO A 78 17.65 -47.85 2.83
CA PRO A 78 17.62 -48.69 1.65
C PRO A 78 16.69 -49.89 1.90
N LYS A 79 16.09 -50.45 0.84
CA LYS A 79 16.27 -51.88 0.49
C LYS A 79 15.33 -52.42 -0.60
N HIS A 80 15.99 -53.17 -1.48
CA HIS A 80 15.57 -54.41 -2.15
C HIS A 80 14.57 -54.36 -3.32
N GLN A 81 15.16 -54.30 -4.52
CA GLN A 81 15.05 -55.31 -5.59
C GLN A 81 14.05 -56.45 -5.34
N LYS A 82 13.11 -56.63 -6.28
CA LYS A 82 13.12 -57.81 -7.18
C LYS A 82 12.18 -57.63 -8.37
N HIS A 83 12.70 -58.01 -9.53
CA HIS A 83 12.02 -58.22 -10.81
C HIS A 83 10.84 -59.19 -10.67
N HIS A 84 9.76 -58.98 -11.41
CA HIS A 84 9.24 -60.00 -12.33
C HIS A 84 8.48 -59.35 -13.50
N LYS A 85 8.74 -59.89 -14.68
CA LYS A 85 8.28 -59.46 -16.00
C LYS A 85 7.24 -60.48 -16.48
N HIS A 86 6.26 -60.00 -17.26
CA HIS A 86 5.41 -60.67 -18.26
C HIS A 86 3.88 -60.50 -18.08
N PRO A 87 3.13 -60.48 -19.21
CA PRO A 87 1.98 -59.62 -19.40
C PRO A 87 0.69 -60.39 -19.72
N ASN A 88 -0.37 -59.62 -20.00
CA ASN A 88 -1.68 -59.99 -20.55
C ASN A 88 -2.62 -60.75 -19.60
N HIS A 89 -3.80 -60.17 -19.31
CA HIS A 89 -4.96 -60.46 -20.16
C HIS A 89 -6.16 -59.55 -19.84
N HIS A 90 -6.90 -59.33 -20.91
CA HIS A 90 -8.16 -58.61 -21.06
C HIS A 90 -9.33 -59.19 -20.22
N LYS A 91 -10.28 -58.28 -19.97
CA LYS A 91 -11.75 -58.44 -19.86
C LYS A 91 -12.40 -58.64 -18.49
N ASN A 92 -13.15 -57.58 -18.14
CA ASN A 92 -14.59 -57.55 -17.90
C ASN A 92 -15.16 -58.12 -16.59
N SER A 93 -15.67 -57.18 -15.78
CA SER A 93 -17.06 -57.09 -15.31
C SER A 93 -17.76 -58.40 -14.90
N SER A 94 -18.02 -58.59 -13.60
CA SER A 94 -19.37 -58.49 -13.01
C SER A 94 -19.48 -59.23 -11.66
N HIS A 95 -20.01 -58.51 -10.66
CA HIS A 95 -21.00 -58.91 -9.64
C HIS A 95 -20.97 -60.30 -8.97
N HIS A 96 -20.90 -60.36 -7.62
CA HIS A 96 -21.90 -60.97 -6.67
C HIS A 96 -21.30 -61.03 -5.22
N TYR A 97 -21.85 -60.37 -4.17
CA TYR A 97 -22.94 -60.73 -3.21
C TYR A 97 -22.55 -61.66 -2.03
N GLY A 98 -22.77 -61.20 -0.78
CA GLY A 98 -22.70 -61.95 0.50
C GLY A 98 -22.15 -61.08 1.65
N TYR A 99 -22.92 -60.48 2.58
CA TYR A 99 -23.71 -60.99 3.73
C TYR A 99 -22.87 -61.36 4.99
N TYR A 100 -22.88 -60.43 5.97
CA TYR A 100 -22.55 -60.47 7.43
C TYR A 100 -21.09 -60.47 7.97
N GLY A 101 -20.87 -59.60 8.98
CA GLY A 101 -19.67 -59.44 9.83
C GLY A 101 -18.74 -58.33 9.32
N ASP A 102 -18.29 -57.31 10.05
CA ASP A 102 -18.02 -57.18 11.47
C ASP A 102 -17.92 -55.68 11.82
N LEU A 103 -18.73 -55.23 12.77
CA LEU A 103 -18.65 -53.91 13.39
C LEU A 103 -17.48 -53.90 14.40
N LYS A 104 -16.23 -53.87 13.92
CA LYS A 104 -15.09 -53.53 14.78
C LYS A 104 -13.82 -53.14 14.03
N SER A 105 -13.78 -51.91 13.55
CA SER A 105 -12.52 -51.15 13.49
C SER A 105 -12.82 -49.66 13.66
N SER A 106 -13.39 -49.34 14.82
CA SER A 106 -13.29 -47.99 15.34
C SER A 106 -11.81 -47.69 15.57
N GLN A 107 -11.39 -46.48 15.18
CA GLN A 107 -10.32 -45.75 15.87
C GLN A 107 -8.85 -46.08 15.58
N LEU A 108 -8.43 -46.41 14.35
CA LEU A 108 -7.00 -46.26 13.99
C LEU A 108 -6.69 -45.55 12.67
N HIS A 109 -7.72 -45.10 11.95
CA HIS A 109 -7.56 -43.95 11.06
C HIS A 109 -8.17 -42.73 11.74
N SER A 110 -7.62 -42.39 12.91
CA SER A 110 -7.30 -40.99 13.17
C SER A 110 -6.37 -40.57 12.03
N ARG A 111 -6.98 -40.30 10.86
CA ARG A 111 -6.33 -39.59 9.75
C ARG A 111 -5.77 -38.39 10.46
N ARG A 112 -4.45 -38.41 10.71
CA ARG A 112 -3.66 -37.23 11.01
C ARG A 112 -4.24 -36.17 10.08
N LYS A 113 -4.97 -35.22 10.66
CA LYS A 113 -5.39 -34.02 9.96
C LYS A 113 -4.06 -33.39 9.58
N ARG A 114 -3.53 -33.71 8.39
CA ARG A 114 -2.47 -32.92 7.78
C ARG A 114 -3.03 -31.52 7.85
N SER A 115 -2.31 -30.60 8.46
CA SER A 115 -2.67 -29.20 8.48
C SER A 115 -3.00 -28.82 7.03
N ILE A 116 -4.29 -28.60 6.74
CA ILE A 116 -4.73 -28.00 5.48
C ILE A 116 -4.34 -26.54 5.65
N VAL A 117 -3.07 -26.24 5.36
CA VAL A 117 -2.63 -24.85 5.27
C VAL A 117 -3.22 -24.35 3.97
N GLU A 118 -4.12 -23.38 4.06
CA GLU A 118 -4.70 -22.71 2.90
C GLU A 118 -3.67 -21.77 2.29
N GLU A 119 -3.56 -21.79 0.97
CA GLU A 119 -2.71 -20.86 0.22
C GLU A 119 -3.30 -19.45 0.30
N ALA A 120 -2.46 -18.45 0.56
CA ALA A 120 -2.90 -17.06 0.64
C ALA A 120 -3.38 -16.57 -0.75
N VAL A 121 -4.62 -16.11 -0.83
CA VAL A 121 -5.18 -15.55 -2.07
C VAL A 121 -4.73 -14.10 -2.23
N PRO A 122 -4.14 -13.70 -3.38
CA PRO A 122 -3.65 -12.34 -3.58
C PRO A 122 -4.79 -11.31 -3.60
N ALA A 123 -4.58 -10.20 -2.90
CA ALA A 123 -5.47 -9.05 -2.95
C ALA A 123 -5.24 -8.24 -4.24
N VAL A 124 -5.72 -8.72 -5.39
CA VAL A 124 -5.49 -8.10 -6.71
C VAL A 124 -5.88 -6.61 -6.74
N CYS A 125 -5.10 -5.79 -7.44
CA CYS A 125 -5.40 -4.39 -7.73
C CYS A 125 -6.74 -4.25 -8.48
N LYS A 126 -7.78 -3.79 -7.78
CA LYS A 126 -9.11 -3.55 -8.36
C LYS A 126 -9.92 -2.57 -7.52
N THR A 127 -11.02 -2.12 -8.10
CA THR A 127 -11.99 -1.26 -7.44
C THR A 127 -12.77 -2.03 -6.39
N ARG A 128 -12.75 -1.54 -5.15
CA ARG A 128 -13.56 -2.08 -4.04
C ARG A 128 -14.35 -0.95 -3.39
N THR A 129 -15.46 -1.30 -2.75
CA THR A 129 -16.20 -0.36 -1.91
C THR A 129 -15.42 -0.14 -0.63
N VAL A 130 -15.21 1.12 -0.27
CA VAL A 130 -14.65 1.52 1.02
C VAL A 130 -15.57 2.54 1.68
N ILE A 131 -15.44 2.66 3.00
CA ILE A 131 -16.19 3.64 3.78
C ILE A 131 -15.42 4.96 3.73
N TYR A 132 -16.13 6.03 3.36
CA TYR A 132 -15.62 7.39 3.37
C TYR A 132 -16.35 8.19 4.45
N GLU A 133 -15.61 8.58 5.49
CA GLU A 133 -16.10 9.53 6.48
C GLU A 133 -16.12 10.94 5.89
N ILE A 134 -17.25 11.63 6.00
CA ILE A 134 -17.42 12.96 5.42
C ILE A 134 -16.67 13.98 6.29
N PRO A 135 -15.62 14.65 5.78
CA PRO A 135 -14.89 15.64 6.55
C PRO A 135 -15.77 16.84 6.92
N ARG A 136 -15.69 17.28 8.17
CA ARG A 136 -16.50 18.42 8.66
C ARG A 136 -16.23 19.71 7.89
N SER A 137 -14.97 19.92 7.49
CA SER A 137 -14.54 21.06 6.69
C SER A 137 -15.21 21.13 5.31
N GLN A 138 -15.61 19.99 4.73
CA GLN A 138 -16.35 19.96 3.47
C GLN A 138 -17.83 20.34 3.62
N VAL A 139 -18.40 20.14 4.81
CA VAL A 139 -19.81 20.48 5.09
C VAL A 139 -19.94 21.93 5.54
N ASP A 140 -19.10 22.35 6.48
CA ASP A 140 -19.01 23.74 6.93
C ASP A 140 -17.63 23.98 7.55
N PRO A 141 -16.74 24.76 6.91
CA PRO A 141 -15.41 25.06 7.44
C PRO A 141 -15.43 26.05 8.61
N THR A 142 -16.55 26.72 8.89
CA THR A 142 -16.62 27.82 9.86
C THR A 142 -16.99 27.38 11.28
N SER A 143 -17.58 26.20 11.43
CA SER A 143 -18.13 25.71 12.69
C SER A 143 -17.74 24.26 12.93
N ALA A 144 -17.61 23.86 14.19
CA ALA A 144 -17.52 22.46 14.58
C ALA A 144 -18.82 21.96 15.25
N ASN A 145 -19.79 22.84 15.52
CA ASN A 145 -20.95 22.59 16.38
C ASN A 145 -22.19 22.15 15.59
N PHE A 146 -22.08 21.03 14.88
CA PHE A 146 -23.20 20.42 14.15
C PHE A 146 -23.10 18.89 14.11
N LEU A 147 -24.11 18.21 13.59
CA LEU A 147 -24.05 16.78 13.26
C LEU A 147 -24.22 16.61 11.75
N ILE A 148 -23.53 15.60 11.20
CA ILE A 148 -23.62 15.22 9.79
C ILE A 148 -24.40 13.92 9.71
N TRP A 149 -25.44 13.87 8.89
CA TRP A 149 -26.20 12.66 8.64
C TRP A 149 -26.32 12.38 7.13
N PRO A 150 -25.93 11.18 6.66
CA PRO A 150 -25.13 10.17 7.37
C PRO A 150 -23.69 10.64 7.64
N PRO A 151 -22.97 10.09 8.64
CA PRO A 151 -21.58 10.48 8.94
C PRO A 151 -20.55 9.91 7.94
N CYS A 152 -20.87 8.78 7.31
CA CYS A 152 -20.03 8.13 6.32
C CYS A 152 -20.87 7.60 5.15
N VAL A 153 -20.21 7.39 4.01
CA VAL A 153 -20.80 6.95 2.75
C VAL A 153 -19.91 5.92 2.07
N GLU A 154 -20.49 5.10 1.21
CA GLU A 154 -19.75 4.18 0.36
C GLU A 154 -19.17 4.89 -0.87
N VAL A 155 -17.88 4.68 -1.12
CA VAL A 155 -17.20 5.14 -2.34
C VAL A 155 -16.40 3.99 -2.95
N LYS A 156 -16.20 4.02 -4.27
CA LYS A 156 -15.33 3.06 -4.95
C LYS A 156 -13.90 3.57 -4.95
N ARG A 157 -12.95 2.77 -4.48
CA ARG A 157 -11.52 3.10 -4.51
C ARG A 157 -10.69 1.92 -5.02
N CYS A 158 -9.56 2.26 -5.64
CA CYS A 158 -8.56 1.28 -6.03
C CYS A 158 -7.85 0.78 -4.78
N THR A 159 -7.84 -0.53 -4.61
CA THR A 159 -7.24 -1.22 -3.46
C THR A 159 -6.58 -2.50 -3.95
N GLY A 160 -5.70 -3.06 -3.13
CA GLY A 160 -4.95 -4.28 -3.45
C GLY A 160 -3.51 -4.00 -3.85
N CYS A 161 -2.83 -5.06 -4.26
CA CYS A 161 -1.41 -5.10 -4.53
C CYS A 161 -1.14 -5.42 -5.99
N CYS A 162 0.02 -4.98 -6.46
CA CYS A 162 0.66 -5.41 -7.69
C CYS A 162 1.65 -6.54 -7.35
N ASN A 163 2.17 -7.22 -8.37
CA ASN A 163 3.05 -8.38 -8.17
C ASN A 163 4.35 -8.04 -7.43
N THR A 164 4.87 -6.83 -7.67
CA THR A 164 6.15 -6.35 -7.15
C THR A 164 5.98 -5.04 -6.39
N SER A 165 6.87 -4.77 -5.44
CA SER A 165 6.82 -3.59 -4.56
C SER A 165 7.16 -2.27 -5.25
N ASN A 166 7.83 -2.31 -6.41
CA ASN A 166 8.10 -1.14 -7.24
C ASN A 166 6.86 -0.65 -8.03
N MET A 167 5.79 -1.44 -8.05
CA MET A 167 4.51 -1.12 -8.66
C MET A 167 3.48 -0.71 -7.60
N ARG A 168 2.60 0.22 -7.95
CA ARG A 168 1.49 0.65 -7.08
C ARG A 168 0.16 0.62 -7.83
N CYS A 169 -0.89 0.25 -7.10
CA CYS A 169 -2.26 0.22 -7.62
C CYS A 169 -2.83 1.65 -7.64
N HIS A 170 -3.03 2.21 -8.83
CA HIS A 170 -3.51 3.58 -9.04
C HIS A 170 -4.81 3.61 -9.86
N PRO A 171 -5.68 4.62 -9.66
CA PRO A 171 -6.83 4.81 -10.52
C PRO A 171 -6.42 5.30 -11.92
N SER A 172 -6.80 4.57 -12.95
CA SER A 172 -6.70 5.04 -14.34
C SER A 172 -7.86 5.95 -14.72
N ARG A 173 -9.03 5.74 -14.10
CA ARG A 173 -10.25 6.51 -14.38
C ARG A 173 -11.03 6.82 -13.11
N LYS A 174 -11.52 8.06 -13.02
CA LYS A 174 -12.26 8.58 -11.87
C LYS A 174 -13.60 9.18 -12.29
N HIS A 175 -14.59 9.08 -11.42
CA HIS A 175 -15.88 9.73 -11.53
C HIS A 175 -16.15 10.56 -10.27
N HIS A 176 -16.66 11.77 -10.48
CA HIS A 176 -17.06 12.64 -9.39
C HIS A 176 -18.58 12.73 -9.36
N ARG A 177 -19.17 12.41 -8.21
CA ARG A 177 -20.62 12.55 -7.98
C ARG A 177 -20.87 13.45 -6.79
N THR A 178 -21.97 14.17 -6.82
CA THR A 178 -22.40 15.05 -5.73
C THR A 178 -23.53 14.37 -4.98
N VAL A 179 -23.36 14.20 -3.66
CA VAL A 179 -24.38 13.63 -2.78
C VAL A 179 -24.93 14.70 -1.85
N LYS A 180 -26.14 14.48 -1.38
CA LYS A 180 -26.84 15.37 -0.45
C LYS A 180 -26.74 14.79 0.95
N VAL A 181 -26.26 15.58 1.90
CA VAL A 181 -26.15 15.21 3.32
C VAL A 181 -26.86 16.25 4.19
N ALA A 182 -27.26 15.86 5.39
CA ALA A 182 -27.91 16.74 6.34
C ALA A 182 -26.88 17.29 7.34
N LYS A 183 -26.87 18.60 7.51
CA LYS A 183 -26.21 19.33 8.60
C LYS A 183 -27.26 19.66 9.64
N VAL A 184 -27.12 19.13 10.85
CA VAL A 184 -28.01 19.45 11.99
C VAL A 184 -27.26 20.37 12.95
N GLU A 185 -27.74 21.59 13.11
CA GLU A 185 -27.17 22.60 14.01
C GLU A 185 -28.18 22.97 15.10
N TYR A 186 -27.72 23.27 16.31
CA TYR A 186 -28.61 23.68 17.41
C TYR A 186 -28.57 25.21 17.55
N VAL A 187 -29.63 25.89 17.11
CA VAL A 187 -29.70 27.35 17.07
C VAL A 187 -30.93 27.82 17.83
N ARG A 188 -30.75 28.76 18.77
CA ARG A 188 -31.84 29.28 19.63
C ARG A 188 -32.64 28.17 20.33
N ARG A 189 -31.92 27.22 20.93
CA ARG A 189 -32.48 26.05 21.64
C ARG A 189 -33.39 25.15 20.78
N ARG A 190 -33.24 25.16 19.46
CA ARG A 190 -33.97 24.27 18.55
C ARG A 190 -33.03 23.65 17.51
N PRO A 191 -33.20 22.37 17.17
CA PRO A 191 -32.45 21.75 16.09
C PRO A 191 -32.91 22.34 14.75
N LYS A 192 -31.96 22.65 13.87
CA LYS A 192 -32.19 23.08 12.49
C LYS A 192 -31.48 22.13 11.55
N LEU A 193 -32.21 21.59 10.60
CA LEU A 193 -31.68 20.75 9.53
C LEU A 193 -31.45 21.61 8.28
N LYS A 194 -30.26 21.48 7.71
CA LYS A 194 -29.90 22.09 6.42
C LYS A 194 -29.34 21.01 5.52
N GLU A 195 -29.62 21.13 4.23
CA GLU A 195 -29.10 20.22 3.22
C GLU A 195 -27.81 20.79 2.65
N VAL A 196 -26.78 19.98 2.57
CA VAL A 196 -25.46 20.35 2.06
C VAL A 196 -25.03 19.34 1.01
N PHE A 197 -24.37 19.82 -0.05
CA PHE A 197 -23.89 19.00 -1.14
C PHE A 197 -22.40 18.71 -0.98
N VAL A 198 -22.03 17.43 -1.00
CA VAL A 198 -20.65 16.96 -0.86
C VAL A 198 -20.24 16.25 -2.15
N ARG A 199 -19.05 16.59 -2.67
CA ARG A 199 -18.47 15.92 -3.84
C ARG A 199 -17.68 14.69 -3.39
N LEU A 200 -18.02 13.54 -3.95
CA LEU A 200 -17.32 12.27 -3.75
C LEU A 200 -16.54 11.88 -5.00
N GLU A 201 -15.39 11.25 -4.80
CA GLU A 201 -14.58 10.66 -5.86
C GLU A 201 -14.69 9.13 -5.81
N ASP A 202 -15.22 8.56 -6.89
CA ASP A 202 -15.25 7.13 -7.18
C ASP A 202 -14.19 6.80 -8.22
N HIS A 203 -13.36 5.80 -7.94
CA HIS A 203 -12.50 5.19 -8.96
C HIS A 203 -13.37 4.24 -9.78
N LEU A 204 -13.21 4.26 -11.11
CA LEU A 204 -13.92 3.36 -12.02
C LEU A 204 -13.03 2.19 -12.45
N GLU A 205 -11.76 2.48 -12.74
CA GLU A 205 -10.78 1.53 -13.27
C GLU A 205 -9.44 1.73 -12.53
N CYS A 206 -8.69 0.63 -12.37
CA CYS A 206 -7.43 0.58 -11.63
C CYS A 206 -6.34 -0.09 -12.48
N VAL A 207 -5.11 0.38 -12.35
CA VAL A 207 -3.94 -0.14 -13.06
C VAL A 207 -2.72 -0.13 -12.14
N CYS A 208 -1.84 -1.11 -12.31
CA CYS A 208 -0.53 -1.13 -11.67
C CYS A 208 0.43 -0.24 -12.45
N THR A 209 0.98 0.81 -11.81
CA THR A 209 1.98 1.70 -12.41
C THR A 209 3.27 1.72 -11.60
N SER A 210 4.40 1.91 -12.26
CA SER A 210 5.70 2.01 -11.58
C SER A 210 5.76 3.26 -10.71
N HIS A 211 6.41 3.15 -9.56
CA HIS A 211 6.55 4.22 -8.57
C HIS A 211 7.10 5.54 -9.16
N HIS A 212 7.92 5.45 -10.22
CA HIS A 212 8.49 6.62 -10.89
C HIS A 212 7.46 7.43 -11.71
N HIS A 213 6.32 6.84 -12.06
CA HIS A 213 5.25 7.51 -12.81
C HIS A 213 4.06 7.93 -11.94
N ALA A 214 4.07 7.60 -10.64
CA ALA A 214 2.94 7.85 -9.73
C ALA A 214 2.91 9.26 -9.12
N VAL A 215 3.91 10.11 -9.39
CA VAL A 215 3.90 11.51 -8.98
C VAL A 215 3.13 12.32 -10.03
N GLU A 216 1.82 12.13 -10.09
CA GLU A 216 0.95 13.09 -10.77
C GLU A 216 0.81 14.35 -9.89
N PRO A 217 0.87 15.56 -10.46
CA PRO A 217 0.77 16.81 -9.70
C PRO A 217 -0.60 16.90 -9.02
N SER A 218 -0.61 17.01 -7.70
CA SER A 218 -1.77 17.53 -6.99
C SER A 218 -2.04 18.94 -7.50
N ASP A 219 -3.11 19.09 -8.27
CA ASP A 219 -3.63 20.35 -8.80
C ASP A 219 -3.75 21.39 -7.66
N PRO A 220 -2.96 22.47 -7.63
CA PRO A 220 -3.19 23.53 -6.66
C PRO A 220 -4.42 24.30 -7.11
N GLU A 221 -5.49 24.21 -6.32
CA GLU A 221 -6.69 25.04 -6.44
C GLU A 221 -6.33 26.50 -6.76
N THR A 222 -6.67 26.92 -7.98
CA THR A 222 -7.23 28.23 -8.35
C THR A 222 -6.76 29.44 -7.52
N GLY A 223 -5.48 29.78 -7.63
CA GLY A 223 -4.94 31.07 -7.19
C GLY A 223 -5.40 32.22 -8.10
N HIS A 224 -6.20 33.12 -7.54
CA HIS A 224 -6.74 34.35 -8.11
C HIS A 224 -5.91 35.03 -9.22
N ARG A 225 -6.55 35.23 -10.39
CA ARG A 225 -6.11 36.19 -11.41
C ARG A 225 -5.93 37.58 -10.77
N ARG A 226 -4.68 38.04 -10.67
CA ARG A 226 -4.33 39.44 -10.41
C ARG A 226 -5.02 40.32 -11.46
N ALA A 227 -6.07 41.03 -11.05
CA ALA A 227 -6.65 42.11 -11.84
C ALA A 227 -5.57 43.17 -12.09
N LYS A 228 -5.17 43.31 -13.36
CA LYS A 228 -4.26 44.34 -13.84
C LYS A 228 -4.88 45.71 -13.52
N GLY A 229 -4.28 46.42 -12.56
CA GLY A 229 -4.74 47.72 -12.09
C GLY A 229 -4.91 48.73 -13.23
N LYS A 230 -6.12 49.30 -13.34
CA LYS A 230 -6.38 50.50 -14.12
C LYS A 230 -5.60 51.66 -13.48
N LYS A 231 -4.47 52.06 -14.07
CA LYS A 231 -3.78 53.32 -13.76
C LYS A 231 -4.72 54.49 -14.06
N ARG A 232 -5.28 55.10 -13.01
CA ARG A 232 -5.91 56.42 -13.08
C ARG A 232 -4.82 57.47 -13.30
N LYS A 233 -4.86 58.23 -14.40
CA LYS A 233 -3.99 59.39 -14.63
C LYS A 233 -4.53 60.61 -13.83
N PRO A 234 -3.65 61.43 -13.24
CA PRO A 234 -4.03 62.48 -12.29
C PRO A 234 -4.60 63.74 -12.96
N LYS A 235 -5.51 64.40 -12.22
CA LYS A 235 -6.06 65.73 -12.51
C LYS A 235 -4.93 66.78 -12.58
N LYS A 236 -4.79 67.45 -13.73
CA LYS A 236 -4.02 68.71 -13.82
C LYS A 236 -4.94 69.86 -13.39
N LEU A 237 -4.54 70.54 -12.33
CA LEU A 237 -5.16 71.78 -11.86
C LEU A 237 -4.34 72.98 -12.38
N ARG A 238 -5.09 74.00 -12.83
CA ARG A 238 -4.77 75.44 -12.97
C ARG A 238 -3.87 75.89 -14.14
N ARG A 239 -4.42 76.83 -14.93
CA ARG A 239 -4.17 78.27 -14.76
C ARG A 239 -5.23 79.11 -15.48
N THR A 240 -5.53 80.24 -14.86
CA THR A 240 -6.51 81.28 -15.20
C THR A 240 -5.93 82.35 -16.14
N LYS A 241 -6.83 83.19 -16.70
CA LYS A 241 -6.66 84.47 -17.46
C LYS A 241 -6.61 84.29 -18.98
N GLY A 242 -7.30 85.07 -19.81
CA GLY A 242 -8.24 86.20 -19.71
C GLY A 242 -8.99 86.31 -21.06
N LEU A 243 -10.22 86.79 -21.11
CA LEU A 243 -10.61 88.16 -21.49
C LEU A 243 -10.36 88.54 -22.98
N LEU A 244 -11.46 88.59 -23.76
CA LEU A 244 -11.89 89.54 -24.83
C LEU A 244 -12.84 88.74 -25.76
N VAL A 245 -14.15 88.99 -25.82
CA VAL A 245 -14.87 90.10 -26.50
C VAL A 245 -14.77 90.04 -28.03
N THR A 246 -15.97 90.11 -28.62
CA THR A 246 -16.40 90.15 -30.04
C THR A 246 -16.24 88.89 -30.86
#